data_AF-M8BB85-F1
#
_entry.id   AF-M8BB85-F1
#
_cell.length_a   1.000
_cell.length_b   1.000
_cell.length_c   1.000
_cell.angle_alpha   90.00
_cell.angle_beta   90.00
_cell.angle_gamma   90.00
#
_symmetry.space_group_name_H-M   'P 1'
#
loop_
_entity.id
_entity.type
_entity.pdbx_description
1 polymer ?
#
loop_
_entity_poly.entity_id
_entity_poly.type
_entity_poly.pdbx_seq_one_letter_code
_entity_poly.pdbx_strand_id
1 'polypeptide(L)'
;MNVARLNMCHGDREWHQKVISSVRMLNEEKGYAVAVMMDTEGSEIHMGDLGGAPAAKAEDGEIWTFSVRSFEAPLPELTVHVNYEGFAEDVRVGDDLLVDGGMARFEVVEKLGPDVKCRCTDPGLLLPRANLTFWRDGSVVRAKNAMLPTITSKDWLDIDFGIAEGVDFIAVSFVKSAEVINHLKSYIAARSRGRACSFFSYFIRRMLVTKLQPSHIFLHYPYVTFLPPSTARATESCQPSKSPRKAEIHPFIAAYWKIIH
;
A
#
# COMPACT_ATOMS: atom_id res chain seq x y z
N MET A 1 18.77 10.44 5.75
CA MET A 1 17.51 9.66 5.70
C MET A 1 16.71 10.01 6.93
N ASN A 2 15.42 10.34 6.80
CA ASN A 2 14.57 10.75 7.93
C ASN A 2 13.47 9.72 8.26
N VAL A 3 13.08 8.91 7.28
CA VAL A 3 12.08 7.84 7.44
C VAL A 3 12.58 6.60 6.71
N ALA A 4 12.53 5.45 7.36
CA ALA A 4 12.70 4.14 6.76
C ALA A 4 11.31 3.59 6.36
N ARG A 5 11.07 3.42 5.06
CA ARG A 5 9.82 2.87 4.53
C ARG A 5 9.95 1.35 4.36
N LEU A 6 9.03 0.61 4.96
CA LEU A 6 8.90 -0.83 4.85
C LEU A 6 7.70 -1.15 3.97
N ASN A 7 7.95 -1.63 2.75
CA ASN A 7 6.91 -2.03 1.82
C ASN A 7 6.46 -3.46 2.12
N MET A 8 5.23 -3.63 2.60
CA MET A 8 4.68 -4.93 3.02
C MET A 8 4.27 -5.85 1.85
N CYS A 9 4.39 -5.38 0.59
CA CYS A 9 4.27 -6.24 -0.60
C CYS A 9 5.44 -7.23 -0.75
N HIS A 10 6.58 -6.94 -0.10
CA HIS A 10 7.80 -7.72 -0.21
C HIS A 10 8.34 -8.10 1.16
N GLY A 11 9.11 -9.19 1.21
CA GLY A 11 9.69 -9.70 2.45
C GLY A 11 8.64 -10.35 3.37
N ASP A 12 9.13 -11.11 4.34
CA ASP A 12 8.32 -11.66 5.42
C ASP A 12 8.41 -10.77 6.67
N ARG A 13 7.57 -11.07 7.68
CA ARG A 13 7.54 -10.29 8.93
C ARG A 13 8.83 -10.38 9.72
N GLU A 14 9.57 -11.49 9.62
CA GLU A 14 10.84 -11.67 10.33
C GLU A 14 11.91 -10.72 9.76
N TRP A 15 11.96 -10.60 8.42
CA TRP A 15 12.83 -9.66 7.74
C TRP A 15 12.49 -8.21 8.13
N HIS A 16 11.20 -7.84 8.09
CA HIS A 16 10.77 -6.49 8.49
C HIS A 16 11.13 -6.20 9.95
N GLN A 17 10.91 -7.15 10.87
CA GLN A 17 11.27 -6.99 12.28
C GLN A 17 12.77 -6.73 12.49
N LYS A 18 13.63 -7.43 11.75
CA LYS A 18 15.09 -7.20 11.78
C LYS A 18 15.46 -5.79 11.31
N VAL A 19 14.80 -5.30 10.26
CA VAL A 19 15.03 -3.93 9.77
C VAL A 19 14.57 -2.89 10.81
N ILE A 20 13.39 -3.07 11.40
CA ILE A 20 12.87 -2.17 12.46
C ILE A 20 13.87 -2.12 13.63
N SER A 21 14.29 -3.29 14.11
CA SER A 21 15.23 -3.41 15.22
C SER A 21 16.56 -2.70 14.93
N SER A 22 17.08 -2.85 13.71
CA SER A 22 18.31 -2.19 13.28
C SER A 22 18.18 -0.67 13.24
N VAL A 23 17.05 -0.14 12.75
CA VAL A 23 16.79 1.31 12.74
C VAL A 23 16.72 1.86 14.16
N ARG A 24 16.04 1.16 15.08
CA ARG A 24 15.93 1.58 16.49
C ARG A 24 17.29 1.56 17.20
N MET A 25 18.07 0.48 17.03
CA MET A 25 19.43 0.38 17.55
C MET A 25 20.31 1.54 17.06
N LEU A 26 20.28 1.86 15.76
CA LEU A 26 21.06 2.98 15.21
C LEU A 26 20.61 4.34 15.76
N ASN A 27 19.31 4.53 16.00
CA ASN A 27 18.81 5.75 16.66
C ASN A 27 19.37 5.89 18.08
N GLU A 28 19.39 4.81 18.86
CA GLU A 28 19.91 4.80 20.23
C GLU A 28 21.43 5.01 20.28
N GLU A 29 22.18 4.27 19.47
CA GLU A 29 23.66 4.30 19.51
C GLU A 29 24.27 5.57 18.93
N LYS A 30 23.64 6.14 17.89
CA LYS A 30 24.20 7.27 17.13
C LYS A 30 23.47 8.58 17.38
N GLY A 31 22.40 8.56 18.17
CA GLY A 31 21.54 9.73 18.40
C GLY A 31 20.77 10.17 17.16
N TYR A 32 20.51 9.24 16.22
CA TYR A 32 19.62 9.52 15.09
C TYR A 32 18.16 9.53 15.53
N ALA A 33 17.31 10.16 14.71
CA ALA A 33 15.86 10.21 14.89
C ALA A 33 15.15 9.78 13.61
N VAL A 34 15.52 8.61 13.08
CA VAL A 34 14.88 8.03 11.90
C VAL A 34 13.56 7.38 12.30
N ALA A 35 12.47 7.83 11.70
CA ALA A 35 11.15 7.23 11.90
C ALA A 35 10.98 5.97 11.03
N VAL A 36 10.12 5.05 11.44
CA VAL A 36 9.75 3.85 10.69
C VAL A 36 8.33 4.02 10.15
N MET A 37 8.17 3.88 8.84
CA MET A 37 6.88 3.86 8.15
C MET A 37 6.63 2.48 7.56
N MET A 38 5.51 1.87 7.95
CA MET A 38 5.00 0.66 7.32
C MET A 38 4.01 1.03 6.22
N ASP A 39 4.18 0.47 5.04
CA ASP A 39 3.32 0.70 3.88
C ASP A 39 2.57 -0.58 3.52
N THR A 40 1.26 -0.58 3.75
CA THR A 40 0.41 -1.74 3.49
C THR A 40 0.26 -1.97 2.00
N GLU A 41 0.14 -3.23 1.59
CA GLU A 41 -0.05 -3.62 0.20
C GLU A 41 -1.34 -3.03 -0.38
N GLY A 42 -2.42 -3.06 0.39
CA GLY A 42 -3.72 -2.56 -0.04
C GLY A 42 -4.40 -3.50 -1.04
N SER A 43 -5.52 -3.02 -1.57
CA SER A 43 -6.38 -3.82 -2.44
C SER A 43 -5.99 -3.74 -3.92
N GLU A 44 -4.83 -4.29 -4.26
CA GLU A 44 -4.43 -4.49 -5.65
C GLU A 44 -4.49 -5.96 -6.05
N ILE A 45 -4.74 -6.19 -7.33
CA ILE A 45 -4.69 -7.53 -7.90
C ILE A 45 -3.23 -7.77 -8.27
N HIS A 46 -2.65 -8.82 -7.71
CA HIS A 46 -1.28 -9.23 -7.95
C HIS A 46 -1.25 -10.67 -8.45
N MET A 47 -0.21 -10.94 -9.25
CA MET A 47 0.22 -12.29 -9.55
C MET A 47 0.75 -12.97 -8.29
N GLY A 48 0.60 -14.29 -8.21
CA GLY A 48 1.27 -15.11 -7.21
C GLY A 48 2.76 -15.27 -7.51
N ASP A 49 3.39 -16.18 -6.78
CA ASP A 49 4.73 -16.65 -7.13
C ASP A 49 4.69 -17.47 -8.43
N LEU A 50 5.81 -17.54 -9.14
CA LEU A 50 5.98 -18.29 -10.39
C LEU A 50 6.60 -19.67 -10.11
N GLY A 51 6.13 -20.34 -9.05
CA GLY A 51 6.60 -21.67 -8.67
C GLY A 51 8.06 -21.69 -8.23
N GLY A 52 8.55 -20.60 -7.64
CA GLY A 52 9.94 -20.42 -7.24
C GLY A 52 10.86 -19.89 -8.35
N ALA A 53 10.35 -19.67 -9.57
CA ALA A 53 11.11 -19.01 -10.61
C ALA A 53 11.20 -17.49 -10.36
N PRO A 54 12.37 -16.86 -10.56
CA PRO A 54 12.52 -15.42 -10.35
C PRO A 54 11.79 -14.58 -11.41
N ALA A 55 11.51 -15.15 -12.57
CA ALA A 55 10.76 -14.56 -13.66
C ALA A 55 10.29 -15.64 -14.65
N ALA A 56 9.25 -15.33 -15.42
CA ALA A 56 8.85 -16.10 -16.59
C ALA A 56 8.70 -15.17 -17.79
N LYS A 57 9.01 -15.63 -19.01
CA LYS A 57 8.88 -14.83 -20.22
C LYS A 57 7.62 -15.26 -20.97
N ALA A 58 6.74 -14.31 -21.26
CA ALA A 58 5.59 -14.53 -22.13
C ALA A 58 5.96 -14.15 -23.57
N GLU A 59 5.66 -15.04 -24.51
CA GLU A 59 5.92 -14.83 -25.93
C GLU A 59 4.64 -14.44 -26.68
N ASP A 60 4.77 -13.78 -27.83
CA ASP A 60 3.63 -13.32 -28.62
C ASP A 60 2.73 -14.50 -29.06
N GLY A 61 1.42 -14.34 -28.89
CA GLY A 61 0.41 -15.35 -29.20
C GLY A 61 0.29 -16.52 -28.21
N GLU A 62 1.17 -16.62 -27.21
CA GLU A 62 1.14 -17.67 -26.20
C GLU A 62 -0.11 -17.58 -25.30
N ILE A 63 -0.70 -18.72 -24.94
CA ILE A 63 -1.88 -18.77 -24.08
C ILE A 63 -1.46 -19.04 -22.63
N TRP A 64 -1.71 -18.06 -21.78
CA TRP A 64 -1.48 -18.13 -20.34
C TRP A 64 -2.81 -18.28 -19.59
N THR A 65 -2.80 -19.05 -18.51
CA THR A 65 -3.95 -19.22 -17.63
C THR A 65 -3.77 -18.42 -16.35
N PHE A 66 -4.65 -17.45 -16.12
CA PHE A 66 -4.73 -16.68 -14.88
C PHE A 66 -5.84 -17.28 -14.03
N SER A 67 -5.51 -17.84 -12.87
CA SER A 67 -6.44 -18.57 -12.02
C SER A 67 -6.40 -18.08 -10.58
N VAL A 68 -7.55 -18.04 -9.93
CA VAL A 68 -7.66 -17.73 -8.49
C VAL A 68 -7.45 -18.96 -7.61
N ARG A 69 -7.33 -20.15 -8.21
CA ARG A 69 -7.10 -21.39 -7.45
C ARG A 69 -5.70 -21.40 -6.88
N SER A 70 -5.58 -21.66 -5.58
CA SER A 70 -4.30 -22.04 -4.99
C SER A 70 -3.87 -23.39 -5.55
N PHE A 71 -2.72 -23.44 -6.19
CA PHE A 71 -2.10 -24.69 -6.64
C PHE A 71 -1.05 -25.12 -5.61
N GLU A 72 -1.05 -26.40 -5.25
CA GLU A 72 0.13 -27.00 -4.61
C GLU A 72 1.24 -27.05 -5.65
N ALA A 73 2.45 -26.63 -5.28
CA ALA A 73 3.58 -26.61 -6.21
C ALA A 73 3.88 -28.01 -6.77
N PRO A 74 4.33 -28.12 -8.04
CA PRO A 74 4.58 -27.04 -8.99
C PRO A 74 3.28 -26.52 -9.65
N LEU A 75 3.29 -25.23 -10.01
CA LEU A 75 2.23 -24.65 -10.82
C LEU A 75 2.14 -25.36 -12.18
N PRO A 76 0.93 -25.51 -12.74
CA PRO A 76 0.78 -25.97 -14.12
C PRO A 76 1.53 -25.06 -15.09
N GLU A 77 1.88 -25.60 -16.26
CA GLU A 77 2.58 -24.85 -17.30
C GLU A 77 1.77 -23.60 -17.71
N LEU A 78 2.47 -22.49 -17.95
CA LEU A 78 1.90 -21.19 -18.35
C LEU A 78 0.73 -20.74 -17.47
N THR A 79 0.77 -21.06 -16.18
CA THR A 79 -0.30 -20.73 -15.22
C THR A 79 0.21 -19.77 -14.16
N VAL A 80 -0.59 -18.74 -13.91
CA VAL A 80 -0.36 -17.69 -12.92
C VAL A 80 -1.50 -17.69 -11.91
N HIS A 81 -1.14 -17.79 -10.63
CA HIS A 81 -2.08 -17.54 -9.55
C HIS A 81 -2.43 -16.05 -9.47
N VAL A 82 -3.69 -15.70 -9.19
CA VAL A 82 -4.14 -14.33 -8.97
C VAL A 82 -4.71 -14.19 -7.57
N ASN A 83 -4.27 -13.19 -6.80
CA ASN A 83 -4.65 -13.00 -5.39
C ASN A 83 -6.08 -12.47 -5.15
N TYR A 84 -6.95 -12.46 -6.17
CA TYR A 84 -8.29 -11.86 -6.11
C TYR A 84 -9.35 -12.85 -6.57
N GLU A 85 -10.08 -13.42 -5.61
CA GLU A 85 -11.14 -14.40 -5.87
C GLU A 85 -12.20 -13.93 -6.89
N GLY A 86 -12.51 -12.63 -6.90
CA GLY A 86 -13.48 -12.03 -7.83
C GLY A 86 -12.96 -11.82 -9.26
N PHE A 87 -11.72 -12.25 -9.56
CA PHE A 87 -11.04 -11.94 -10.82
C PHE A 87 -11.83 -12.48 -12.02
N ALA A 88 -12.23 -13.75 -11.96
CA ALA A 88 -12.99 -14.39 -13.04
C ALA A 88 -14.37 -13.74 -13.24
N GLU A 89 -15.04 -13.21 -12.22
CA GLU A 89 -16.33 -12.53 -12.37
C GLU A 89 -16.23 -11.11 -12.95
N ASP A 90 -15.05 -10.50 -12.90
CA ASP A 90 -14.83 -9.10 -13.25
C ASP A 90 -14.34 -8.94 -14.69
N VAL A 91 -13.50 -9.89 -15.12
CA VAL A 91 -12.99 -9.94 -16.50
C VAL A 91 -14.04 -10.47 -17.48
N ARG A 92 -13.99 -9.95 -18.70
CA ARG A 92 -14.79 -10.40 -19.84
C ARG A 92 -13.86 -10.81 -20.98
N VAL A 93 -14.34 -11.71 -21.83
CA VAL A 93 -13.65 -12.04 -23.08
C VAL A 93 -13.51 -10.76 -23.91
N GLY A 94 -12.31 -10.52 -24.44
CA GLY A 94 -11.90 -9.31 -25.14
C GLY A 94 -11.34 -8.20 -24.23
N ASP A 95 -11.37 -8.36 -22.90
CA ASP A 95 -10.67 -7.41 -22.02
C ASP A 95 -9.15 -7.56 -22.16
N ASP A 96 -8.44 -6.44 -22.00
CA ASP A 96 -6.97 -6.42 -21.95
C ASP A 96 -6.50 -6.58 -20.51
N LEU A 97 -5.57 -7.49 -20.26
CA LEU A 97 -4.88 -7.67 -18.99
C LEU A 97 -3.45 -7.14 -19.11
N LEU A 98 -3.11 -6.15 -18.31
CA LEU A 98 -1.79 -5.51 -18.26
C LEU A 98 -1.06 -5.93 -17.00
N VAL A 99 0.17 -6.40 -17.18
CA VAL A 99 1.11 -6.75 -16.10
C VAL A 99 2.03 -5.57 -15.85
N ASP A 100 2.17 -5.14 -14.60
CA ASP A 100 3.04 -4.03 -14.13
C ASP A 100 2.92 -2.75 -14.97
N GLY A 101 1.69 -2.39 -15.35
CA GLY A 101 1.42 -1.17 -16.13
C GLY A 101 1.85 -1.24 -17.60
N GLY A 102 2.07 -2.46 -18.13
CA GLY A 102 2.38 -2.70 -19.55
C GLY A 102 3.72 -3.38 -19.81
N MET A 103 4.33 -4.01 -18.80
CA MET A 103 5.52 -4.83 -19.00
C MET A 103 5.22 -6.08 -19.83
N ALA A 104 3.99 -6.58 -19.76
CA ALA A 104 3.39 -7.53 -20.69
C ALA A 104 1.89 -7.23 -20.82
N ARG A 105 1.30 -7.58 -21.97
CA ARG A 105 -0.14 -7.43 -22.22
C ARG A 105 -0.73 -8.71 -22.76
N PHE A 106 -1.91 -9.05 -22.26
CA PHE A 106 -2.70 -10.17 -22.71
C PHE A 106 -4.12 -9.75 -23.06
N GLU A 107 -4.76 -10.47 -23.96
CA GLU A 107 -6.19 -10.36 -24.26
C GLU A 107 -6.91 -11.59 -23.70
N VAL A 108 -8.00 -11.39 -22.96
CA VAL A 108 -8.81 -12.48 -22.42
C VAL A 108 -9.53 -13.18 -23.58
N VAL A 109 -9.19 -14.45 -23.83
CA VAL A 109 -9.77 -15.23 -24.93
C VAL A 109 -10.89 -16.17 -24.47
N GLU A 110 -10.79 -16.72 -23.26
CA GLU A 110 -11.74 -17.72 -22.77
C GLU A 110 -11.82 -17.69 -21.23
N LYS A 111 -12.98 -18.04 -20.68
CA LYS A 111 -13.19 -18.19 -19.24
C LYS A 111 -13.74 -19.58 -18.95
N LEU A 112 -13.08 -20.31 -18.05
CA LEU A 112 -13.41 -21.67 -17.63
C LEU A 112 -13.58 -21.70 -16.11
N GLY A 113 -14.75 -21.25 -15.63
CA GLY A 113 -15.00 -21.10 -14.20
C GLY A 113 -14.03 -20.08 -13.58
N PRO A 114 -13.19 -20.46 -12.60
CA PRO A 114 -12.20 -19.58 -11.97
C PRO A 114 -10.94 -19.35 -12.83
N ASP A 115 -10.77 -20.11 -13.92
CA ASP A 115 -9.59 -20.05 -14.78
C ASP A 115 -9.88 -19.14 -15.99
N VAL A 116 -9.01 -18.16 -16.22
CA VAL A 116 -9.13 -17.18 -17.30
C VAL A 116 -7.96 -17.39 -18.26
N LYS A 117 -8.25 -17.80 -19.48
CA LYS A 117 -7.22 -17.92 -20.52
C LYS A 117 -7.03 -16.59 -21.21
N CYS A 118 -5.79 -16.15 -21.27
CA CYS A 118 -5.39 -14.91 -21.89
C CYS A 118 -4.31 -15.19 -22.92
N ARG A 119 -4.44 -14.60 -24.10
CA ARG A 119 -3.45 -14.68 -25.17
C ARG A 119 -2.50 -13.50 -25.03
N CYS A 120 -1.19 -13.75 -25.02
CA CYS A 120 -0.20 -12.69 -25.02
C CYS A 120 -0.27 -11.90 -26.32
N THR A 121 -0.42 -10.58 -26.21
CA THR A 121 -0.49 -9.63 -27.33
C THR A 121 0.70 -8.67 -27.34
N ASP A 122 1.37 -8.52 -26.19
CA ASP A 122 2.61 -7.77 -26.06
C ASP A 122 3.57 -8.58 -25.17
N PRO A 123 4.57 -9.26 -25.77
CA PRO A 123 5.46 -10.16 -25.07
C PRO A 123 6.33 -9.41 -24.06
N GLY A 124 6.63 -10.07 -22.96
CA GLY A 124 7.26 -9.40 -21.84
C GLY A 124 7.66 -10.34 -20.71
N LEU A 125 8.30 -9.76 -19.70
CA LEU A 125 8.70 -10.50 -18.51
C LEU A 125 7.58 -10.46 -17.47
N LEU A 126 7.25 -11.61 -16.92
CA LEU A 126 6.37 -11.77 -15.79
C LEU A 126 7.23 -11.93 -14.54
N LEU A 127 7.03 -11.04 -13.56
CA LEU A 127 7.72 -11.10 -12.28
C LEU A 127 6.77 -11.62 -11.19
N PRO A 128 7.29 -12.33 -10.17
CA PRO A 128 6.49 -12.69 -9.00
C PRO A 128 5.88 -11.45 -8.34
N ARG A 129 4.62 -11.53 -7.91
CA ARG A 129 3.89 -10.41 -7.28
C ARG A 129 3.71 -9.17 -8.18
N ALA A 130 3.84 -9.32 -9.50
CA ALA A 130 3.54 -8.24 -10.44
C ALA A 130 2.07 -7.80 -10.33
N ASN A 131 1.82 -6.51 -10.49
CA ASN A 131 0.50 -5.90 -10.46
C ASN A 131 -0.29 -6.25 -11.73
N LEU A 132 -1.57 -6.56 -11.56
CA LEU A 132 -2.50 -6.84 -12.64
C LEU A 132 -3.56 -5.75 -12.71
N THR A 133 -3.69 -5.15 -13.89
CA THR A 133 -4.81 -4.26 -14.21
C THR A 133 -5.50 -4.76 -15.46
N PHE A 134 -6.83 -4.72 -15.49
CA PHE A 134 -7.57 -5.03 -16.71
C PHE A 134 -8.33 -3.83 -17.24
N TRP A 135 -8.36 -3.73 -18.56
CA TRP A 135 -8.88 -2.61 -19.32
C TRP A 135 -9.98 -3.09 -20.25
N ARG A 136 -11.01 -2.27 -20.38
CA ARG A 136 -12.12 -2.47 -21.31
C ARG A 136 -12.35 -1.16 -22.05
N ASP A 137 -12.41 -1.24 -23.37
CA ASP A 137 -12.63 -0.09 -24.26
C ASP A 137 -11.67 1.08 -23.98
N GLY A 138 -10.39 0.77 -23.72
CA GLY A 138 -9.36 1.78 -23.44
C GLY A 138 -9.45 2.44 -22.05
N SER A 139 -10.21 1.87 -21.12
CA SER A 139 -10.33 2.37 -19.74
C SER A 139 -10.12 1.27 -18.70
N VAL A 140 -9.48 1.61 -17.58
CA VAL A 140 -9.31 0.69 -16.44
C VAL A 140 -10.69 0.31 -15.89
N VAL A 141 -10.99 -1.00 -15.85
CA VAL A 141 -12.24 -1.49 -15.28
C VAL A 141 -12.15 -1.42 -13.75
N ARG A 142 -12.85 -0.46 -13.17
CA ARG A 142 -12.89 -0.24 -11.70
C ARG A 142 -14.12 -0.81 -11.01
N ALA A 143 -15.11 -1.26 -11.80
CA ALA A 143 -16.49 -1.42 -11.33
C ALA A 143 -16.67 -2.42 -10.19
N LYS A 144 -15.78 -3.41 -10.05
CA LYS A 144 -15.83 -4.40 -8.96
C LYS A 144 -14.55 -4.49 -8.12
N ASN A 145 -13.44 -3.86 -8.54
CA ASN A 145 -12.41 -3.38 -7.61
C ASN A 145 -13.00 -2.47 -6.50
N ALA A 146 -14.18 -1.89 -6.72
CA ALA A 146 -14.95 -1.20 -5.69
C ALA A 146 -15.33 -2.10 -4.50
N MET A 147 -15.60 -3.38 -4.71
CA MET A 147 -15.95 -4.35 -3.65
C MET A 147 -14.74 -4.90 -2.88
N LEU A 148 -13.53 -4.78 -3.43
CA LEU A 148 -12.34 -5.12 -2.66
C LEU A 148 -12.31 -4.27 -1.37
N PRO A 149 -12.13 -4.88 -0.20
CA PRO A 149 -12.01 -4.12 1.03
C PRO A 149 -10.79 -3.21 0.92
N THR A 150 -10.94 -1.92 1.25
CA THR A 150 -9.82 -0.95 1.20
C THR A 150 -8.62 -1.41 2.04
N ILE A 151 -8.88 -2.16 3.12
CA ILE A 151 -7.87 -2.79 3.96
C ILE A 151 -8.15 -4.29 3.88
N THR A 152 -7.23 -5.04 3.28
CA THR A 152 -7.36 -6.50 3.14
C THR A 152 -7.16 -7.20 4.47
N SER A 153 -7.54 -8.49 4.56
CA SER A 153 -7.26 -9.31 5.75
C SER A 153 -5.75 -9.38 6.05
N LYS A 154 -4.91 -9.40 5.00
CA LYS A 154 -3.45 -9.32 5.15
C LYS A 154 -3.04 -7.98 5.74
N ASP A 155 -3.56 -6.87 5.21
CA ASP A 155 -3.24 -5.54 5.72
C ASP A 155 -3.61 -5.38 7.20
N TRP A 156 -4.73 -5.95 7.66
CA TRP A 156 -5.09 -5.94 9.08
C TRP A 156 -4.07 -6.66 9.96
N LEU A 157 -3.56 -7.80 9.49
CA LEU A 157 -2.52 -8.54 10.20
C LEU A 157 -1.18 -7.79 10.16
N ASP A 158 -0.87 -7.11 9.06
CA ASP A 158 0.32 -6.28 8.93
C ASP A 158 0.22 -5.02 9.82
N ILE A 159 -0.96 -4.41 9.92
CA ILE A 159 -1.27 -3.32 10.86
C ILE A 159 -1.06 -3.78 12.30
N ASP A 160 -1.58 -4.94 12.69
CA ASP A 160 -1.37 -5.51 14.02
C ASP A 160 0.11 -5.75 14.32
N PHE A 161 0.87 -6.24 13.33
CA PHE A 161 2.33 -6.37 13.42
C PHE A 161 3.01 -5.01 13.63
N GLY A 162 2.66 -3.99 12.84
CA GLY A 162 3.21 -2.64 12.99
C GLY A 162 2.90 -2.02 14.36
N ILE A 163 1.70 -2.24 14.91
CA ILE A 163 1.33 -1.79 16.26
C ILE A 163 2.20 -2.49 17.31
N ALA A 164 2.43 -3.80 17.17
CA ALA A 164 3.24 -4.58 18.11
C ALA A 164 4.71 -4.12 18.11
N GLU A 165 5.28 -3.90 16.92
CA GLU A 165 6.65 -3.41 16.72
C GLU A 165 6.81 -1.92 17.04
N GLY A 166 5.71 -1.18 17.18
CA GLY A 166 5.72 0.24 17.49
C GLY A 166 6.28 1.09 16.35
N VAL A 167 5.80 0.86 15.13
CA VAL A 167 6.12 1.71 13.97
C VAL A 167 5.57 3.13 14.15
N ASP A 168 6.27 4.11 13.60
CA ASP A 168 5.91 5.52 13.78
C ASP A 168 4.80 5.96 12.83
N PHE A 169 4.66 5.29 11.67
CA PHE A 169 3.66 5.58 10.66
C PHE A 169 3.13 4.32 9.98
N ILE A 170 1.84 4.35 9.61
CA ILE A 170 1.20 3.33 8.77
C ILE A 170 0.58 4.04 7.55
N ALA A 171 1.15 3.80 6.38
CA ALA A 171 0.61 4.23 5.10
C ALA A 171 -0.37 3.17 4.58
N VAL A 172 -1.56 3.61 4.15
CA VAL A 172 -2.61 2.75 3.62
C VAL A 172 -2.94 3.14 2.20
N SER A 173 -2.85 2.17 1.30
CA SER A 173 -3.09 2.34 -0.13
C SER A 173 -4.58 2.25 -0.48
N PHE A 174 -4.99 2.86 -1.60
CA PHE A 174 -6.35 2.74 -2.17
C PHE A 174 -7.52 3.13 -1.25
N VAL A 175 -7.30 4.11 -0.37
CA VAL A 175 -8.36 4.60 0.52
C VAL A 175 -9.53 5.18 -0.28
N LYS A 176 -10.73 4.56 -0.14
CA LYS A 176 -11.92 4.93 -0.92
C LYS A 176 -12.80 5.98 -0.24
N SER A 177 -12.73 6.10 1.09
CA SER A 177 -13.58 7.01 1.86
C SER A 177 -12.91 7.45 3.18
N ALA A 178 -13.38 8.57 3.73
CA ALA A 178 -12.97 9.03 5.07
C ALA A 178 -13.35 8.04 6.17
N GLU A 179 -14.44 7.29 5.98
CA GLU A 179 -14.95 6.32 6.94
C GLU A 179 -13.93 5.21 7.20
N VAL A 180 -13.25 4.72 6.17
CA VAL A 180 -12.18 3.71 6.33
C VAL A 180 -11.04 4.25 7.19
N ILE A 181 -10.64 5.51 6.98
CA ILE A 181 -9.60 6.16 7.80
C ILE A 181 -10.06 6.25 9.26
N ASN A 182 -11.30 6.65 9.50
CA ASN A 182 -11.84 6.78 10.86
C ASN A 182 -11.90 5.41 11.56
N HIS A 183 -12.37 4.37 10.86
CA HIS A 183 -12.40 3.02 11.40
C HIS A 183 -11.00 2.51 11.75
N LEU A 184 -10.01 2.72 10.87
CA LEU A 184 -8.63 2.36 11.13
C LEU A 184 -8.04 3.10 12.34
N LYS A 185 -8.30 4.41 12.47
CA LYS A 185 -7.89 5.20 13.64
C LYS A 185 -8.48 4.64 14.93
N SER A 186 -9.78 4.33 14.94
CA SER A 186 -10.45 3.71 16.09
C SER A 186 -9.87 2.34 16.43
N TYR A 187 -9.59 1.51 15.42
CA TYR A 187 -8.99 0.19 15.59
C TYR A 187 -7.61 0.25 16.26
N ILE A 188 -6.73 1.12 15.75
CA ILE A 188 -5.39 1.30 16.30
C ILE A 188 -5.46 1.85 17.72
N ALA A 189 -6.27 2.89 17.95
CA ALA A 189 -6.42 3.50 19.28
C ALA A 189 -6.87 2.50 20.35
N ALA A 190 -7.75 1.55 19.98
CA ALA A 190 -8.20 0.49 20.87
C ALA A 190 -7.10 -0.54 21.21
N ARG A 191 -6.12 -0.73 20.33
CA ARG A 191 -5.06 -1.76 20.46
C ARG A 191 -3.73 -1.18 20.95
N SER A 192 -3.46 0.09 20.72
CA SER A 192 -2.32 0.81 21.27
C SER A 192 -2.57 1.13 22.74
N ARG A 193 -2.32 0.17 23.64
CA ARG A 193 -2.45 0.28 25.11
C ARG A 193 -1.46 1.30 25.71
N GLY A 194 -1.61 2.58 25.43
CA GLY A 194 -0.82 3.66 26.05
C GLY A 194 0.52 4.00 25.37
N ARG A 195 0.84 3.42 24.21
CA ARG A 195 1.93 3.91 23.35
C ARG A 195 1.36 4.86 22.31
N ALA A 196 1.93 6.06 22.21
CA ALA A 196 1.54 7.05 21.21
C ALA A 196 2.12 6.67 19.83
N CYS A 197 1.46 5.78 19.08
CA CYS A 197 1.69 5.70 17.64
C CYS A 197 1.16 7.00 17.01
N SER A 198 2.05 7.77 16.39
CA SER A 198 1.64 8.89 15.55
C SER A 198 1.10 8.35 14.21
N PHE A 199 0.19 9.07 13.57
CA PHE A 199 -0.49 8.58 12.37
C PHE A 199 -0.12 9.42 11.16
N PHE A 200 0.13 8.76 10.03
CA PHE A 200 0.30 9.44 8.76
C PHE A 200 -0.42 8.67 7.66
N SER A 201 -1.63 9.14 7.34
CA SER A 201 -2.37 8.67 6.18
C SER A 201 -1.77 9.35 4.95
N TYR A 202 -1.28 8.58 3.98
CA TYR A 202 -1.04 9.08 2.64
C TYR A 202 -1.96 8.44 1.63
N PHE A 203 -2.36 9.27 0.67
CA PHE A 203 -3.31 8.96 -0.38
C PHE A 203 -2.52 8.91 -1.69
N ILE A 204 -1.88 7.78 -2.03
CA ILE A 204 -1.03 7.72 -3.23
C ILE A 204 -1.34 6.47 -4.06
N ARG A 205 -2.34 6.60 -4.93
CA ARG A 205 -2.12 6.67 -6.40
C ARG A 205 -3.43 7.12 -7.08
N ARG A 206 -3.39 8.33 -7.66
CA ARG A 206 -4.27 8.88 -8.71
C ARG A 206 -5.78 8.58 -8.61
N MET A 207 -6.53 9.36 -7.83
CA MET A 207 -7.79 10.06 -8.22
C MET A 207 -8.63 10.52 -7.01
N LEU A 208 -9.23 11.71 -7.16
CA LEU A 208 -10.29 12.35 -6.35
C LEU A 208 -9.89 13.05 -5.05
N VAL A 209 -9.04 14.08 -5.16
CA VAL A 209 -9.07 15.24 -4.26
C VAL A 209 -10.28 16.12 -4.61
N THR A 210 -11.50 15.66 -4.34
CA THR A 210 -12.70 16.51 -4.43
C THR A 210 -13.73 16.29 -3.31
N LYS A 211 -13.57 15.28 -2.46
CA LYS A 211 -14.54 14.95 -1.39
C LYS A 211 -14.02 14.93 0.04
N LEU A 212 -12.71 15.13 0.27
CA LEU A 212 -12.14 15.18 1.62
C LEU A 212 -11.90 16.62 2.04
N GLN A 213 -12.46 17.02 3.18
CA GLN A 213 -12.13 18.32 3.76
C GLN A 213 -10.64 18.35 4.16
N PRO A 214 -9.95 19.50 4.02
CA PRO A 214 -8.53 19.65 4.33
C PRO A 214 -8.14 19.09 5.71
N SER A 215 -9.03 19.18 6.70
CA SER A 215 -8.87 18.64 8.06
C SER A 215 -8.57 17.14 8.15
N HIS A 216 -8.86 16.37 7.10
CA HIS A 216 -8.59 14.92 7.07
C HIS A 216 -7.17 14.58 6.54
N ILE A 217 -6.40 15.59 6.14
CA ILE A 217 -5.05 15.45 5.54
C ILE A 217 -3.95 15.98 6.49
N PHE A 218 -4.28 16.54 7.66
CA PHE A 218 -3.29 17.17 8.54
C PHE A 218 -2.80 16.29 9.70
N LEU A 219 -1.48 16.35 9.89
CA LEU A 219 -0.76 16.03 11.13
C LEU A 219 -1.41 16.78 12.30
N HIS A 220 -2.06 16.05 13.21
CA HIS A 220 -2.27 16.57 14.56
C HIS A 220 -1.01 16.29 15.37
N TYR A 221 -0.07 17.24 15.38
CA TYR A 221 0.92 17.36 16.44
C TYR A 221 0.22 18.02 17.64
N PRO A 222 -0.01 17.35 18.78
CA PRO A 222 0.02 18.07 20.04
C PRO A 222 1.46 18.55 20.23
N TYR A 223 1.62 19.86 20.38
CA TYR A 223 2.89 20.55 20.63
C TYR A 223 3.78 19.76 21.60
N VAL A 224 4.84 19.10 21.08
CA VAL A 224 6.02 18.76 21.88
C VAL A 224 7.00 19.90 21.67
N THR A 225 6.90 20.91 22.51
CA THR A 225 7.92 21.95 22.62
C THR A 225 9.19 21.26 23.14
N PHE A 226 10.19 21.09 22.28
CA PHE A 226 11.55 20.81 22.73
C PHE A 226 12.03 22.01 23.54
N LEU A 227 11.96 21.92 24.87
CA LEU A 227 12.70 22.83 25.75
C LEU A 227 14.12 22.26 25.92
N PRO A 228 15.17 23.03 25.60
CA PRO A 228 16.53 22.65 25.97
C PRO A 228 16.68 22.67 27.50
N PRO A 229 17.59 21.87 28.08
CA PRO A 229 17.73 21.77 29.52
C PRO A 229 18.49 22.99 30.06
N SER A 230 17.78 24.01 30.52
CA SER A 230 18.30 24.93 31.54
C SER A 230 17.19 25.69 32.29
N THR A 231 17.15 25.46 33.60
CA THR A 231 16.81 26.41 34.68
C THR A 231 15.48 27.20 34.66
N ALA A 232 14.66 26.90 35.68
CA ALA A 232 13.89 27.84 36.54
C ALA A 232 12.56 28.47 36.07
N ARG A 233 11.51 28.11 36.86
CA ARG A 233 10.33 28.87 37.37
C ARG A 233 9.44 29.74 36.45
N ALA A 234 8.15 29.62 36.79
CA ALA A 234 7.05 30.61 36.80
C ALA A 234 6.06 30.64 35.60
N THR A 235 4.82 30.24 35.94
CA THR A 235 3.49 30.77 35.55
C THR A 235 3.39 31.75 34.37
N GLU A 236 2.50 31.46 33.41
CA GLU A 236 1.34 32.31 33.03
C GLU A 236 0.50 31.72 31.88
N SER A 237 -0.81 32.00 31.95
CA SER A 237 -1.91 31.62 31.05
C SER A 237 -1.91 32.42 29.74
N CYS A 238 -2.35 31.84 28.61
CA CYS A 238 -2.82 32.65 27.47
C CYS A 238 -3.86 31.94 26.58
N GLN A 239 -4.95 32.66 26.27
CA GLN A 239 -6.12 32.26 25.48
C GLN A 239 -5.86 32.26 23.94
N PRO A 240 -6.71 31.60 23.12
CA PRO A 240 -6.48 31.46 21.68
C PRO A 240 -6.97 32.67 20.86
N SER A 241 -6.14 33.15 19.93
CA SER A 241 -6.49 34.21 18.98
C SER A 241 -7.00 33.65 17.63
N LYS A 242 -8.00 34.34 17.07
CA LYS A 242 -8.68 34.04 15.80
C LYS A 242 -7.98 34.76 14.63
N SER A 243 -7.40 34.03 13.67
CA SER A 243 -7.37 34.43 12.25
C SER A 243 -6.91 33.27 11.33
N PRO A 244 -7.49 33.10 10.13
CA PRO A 244 -7.08 32.05 9.19
C PRO A 244 -5.91 32.55 8.33
N ARG A 245 -4.72 31.95 8.49
CA ARG A 245 -3.59 32.15 7.56
C ARG A 245 -3.74 31.24 6.34
N LYS A 246 -3.47 31.79 5.15
CA LYS A 246 -3.44 31.09 3.86
C LYS A 246 -2.57 29.83 3.96
N ALA A 247 -3.09 28.71 3.48
CA ALA A 247 -2.38 27.43 3.43
C ALA A 247 -1.28 27.49 2.36
N GLU A 248 -0.03 27.63 2.80
CA GLU A 248 1.14 27.28 1.98
C GLU A 248 1.28 25.76 1.94
N ILE A 249 1.54 25.20 0.76
CA ILE A 249 1.75 23.77 0.56
C ILE A 249 3.01 23.38 1.33
N HIS A 250 2.83 22.55 2.37
CA HIS A 250 3.90 22.14 3.26
C HIS A 250 5.02 21.41 2.49
N PRO A 251 6.31 21.72 2.74
CA PRO A 251 7.46 21.16 2.00
C PRO A 251 7.56 19.62 2.01
N PHE A 252 6.80 18.94 2.89
CA PHE A 252 6.65 17.48 2.91
C PHE A 252 5.99 16.91 1.64
N ILE A 253 5.02 17.61 1.06
CA ILE A 253 4.30 17.15 -0.14
C ILE A 253 5.22 17.24 -1.36
N ALA A 254 6.09 18.26 -1.42
CA ALA A 254 7.07 18.42 -2.48
C ALA A 254 8.21 17.38 -2.40
N ALA A 255 8.63 16.99 -1.20
CA ALA A 255 9.66 15.97 -1.02
C ALA A 255 9.20 14.58 -1.50
N TYR A 256 7.92 14.25 -1.32
CA TYR A 256 7.33 12.99 -1.77
C TYR A 256 7.34 12.82 -3.30
N TRP A 257 7.29 13.93 -4.05
CA TRP A 257 7.31 13.92 -5.51
C TRP A 257 8.67 13.51 -6.10
N LYS A 258 9.76 13.83 -5.39
CA LYS A 258 11.15 13.52 -5.78
C LYS A 258 11.62 12.09 -5.44
N ILE A 259 10.86 11.33 -4.67
CA ILE A 259 11.22 9.95 -4.29
C ILE A 259 10.61 8.94 -5.28
N ILE A 260 9.66 9.37 -6.12
CA ILE A 260 8.88 8.52 -7.03
C ILE A 260 9.29 8.72 -8.52
N HIS A 261 10.16 9.69 -8.81
CA HIS A 261 10.78 9.90 -10.13
C HIS A 261 12.30 9.97 -9.95
#